data_AF-A0A4Q0SDA6-F1
#
_entry.id   AF-A0A4Q0SDA6-F1
#
_cell.length_a   1.000
_cell.length_b   1.000
_cell.length_c   1.000
_cell.angle_alpha   90.00
_cell.angle_beta   90.00
_cell.angle_gamma   90.00
#
_symmetry.space_group_name_H-M   'P 1'
#
loop_
_entity.id
_entity.type
_entity.pdbx_description
1 polymer ?
#
loop_
_entity_poly.entity_id
_entity_poly.type
_entity_poly.pdbx_seq_one_letter_code
_entity_poly.pdbx_strand_id
1 'polypeptide(L)'
;MKRRTLGALLAGGLFAATAAMAIPVTPDPARDSPTNTIQISWSHTTRSNGYVDDTWWATRDRCAPDYLGERLLCDAVGLLARTTSRTFEVKMSQDMGLPLADRWGLMTAKNSPFIRSAHVETPLGLEAVLGFYRAALEKRGWTENDGAVVEADRAVVAFTTSDGPALLRLVRQDHTTIADLALRKPLAATALIRPAPGQVRLLLGNKMDEAADITVNERTIRLAAHAGEKLVDSDDAADKLPDSQKIDLLPGKYRITLQLEGSAAQQREFEVAANETWGLLVGPAGAPLPIRLY
;
A
#
# COMPACT_ATOMS: atom_id res chain seq x y z
N MET A 1 71.17 -21.51 -42.91
CA MET A 1 71.97 -20.26 -42.89
C MET A 1 71.26 -19.26 -41.97
N LYS A 2 71.77 -19.00 -40.75
CA LYS A 2 72.32 -17.69 -40.26
C LYS A 2 71.37 -16.50 -40.54
N ARG A 3 70.86 -15.68 -39.59
CA ARG A 3 71.33 -15.06 -38.32
C ARG A 3 70.09 -14.62 -37.49
N ARG A 4 70.04 -14.76 -36.16
CA ARG A 4 70.46 -13.84 -35.06
C ARG A 4 69.83 -12.42 -35.03
N THR A 5 68.91 -12.27 -34.07
CA THR A 5 68.78 -11.26 -32.96
C THR A 5 68.88 -9.74 -33.20
N LEU A 6 67.88 -9.03 -32.64
CA LEU A 6 67.86 -7.76 -31.84
C LEU A 6 66.51 -7.07 -32.13
N GLY A 7 65.75 -6.48 -31.22
CA GLY A 7 65.86 -6.09 -29.82
C GLY A 7 64.66 -5.16 -29.57
N ALA A 8 64.03 -5.27 -28.40
CA ALA A 8 62.82 -4.54 -28.02
C ALA A 8 63.04 -3.02 -27.90
N LEU A 9 61.99 -2.22 -28.14
CA LEU A 9 61.66 -1.07 -27.30
C LEU A 9 60.20 -0.59 -27.51
N LEU A 10 59.58 -0.36 -26.37
CA LEU A 10 58.22 0.05 -26.05
C LEU A 10 57.71 1.30 -26.80
N ALA A 11 56.45 1.25 -27.24
CA ALA A 11 55.61 2.44 -27.38
C ALA A 11 54.22 2.11 -26.85
N GLY A 12 53.86 2.77 -25.75
CA GLY A 12 52.57 2.64 -25.09
C GLY A 12 51.43 3.23 -25.93
N GLY A 13 50.31 2.53 -25.92
CA GLY A 13 49.01 3.01 -26.38
C GLY A 13 47.94 2.46 -25.46
N LEU A 14 47.59 3.25 -24.45
CA LEU A 14 46.49 2.96 -23.52
C LEU A 14 45.17 3.20 -24.27
N PHE A 15 44.55 2.15 -24.81
CA PHE A 15 43.14 2.20 -25.19
C PHE A 15 42.31 1.98 -23.93
N ALA A 16 41.85 3.06 -23.31
CA ALA A 16 40.80 3.00 -22.31
C ALA A 16 39.47 2.70 -23.01
N ALA A 17 39.11 1.43 -23.10
CA ALA A 17 37.74 1.02 -23.40
C ALA A 17 36.87 1.36 -22.19
N THR A 18 36.01 2.37 -22.31
CA THR A 18 34.88 2.59 -21.39
C THR A 18 33.90 1.44 -21.54
N ALA A 19 34.13 0.36 -20.79
CA ALA A 19 33.09 -0.62 -20.50
C ALA A 19 32.16 -0.01 -19.45
N ALA A 20 31.02 0.50 -19.89
CA ALA A 20 29.90 0.77 -19.01
C ALA A 20 29.40 -0.58 -18.48
N MET A 21 29.87 -0.98 -17.29
CA MET A 21 29.25 -2.08 -16.57
C MET A 21 27.90 -1.60 -16.05
N ALA A 22 26.84 -1.93 -16.79
CA ALA A 22 25.50 -1.99 -16.24
C ALA A 22 25.51 -3.09 -15.17
N ILE A 23 25.53 -2.69 -13.90
CA ILE A 23 25.33 -3.61 -12.78
C ILE A 23 23.83 -3.95 -12.79
N PRO A 24 23.43 -5.22 -13.01
CA PRO A 24 22.06 -5.63 -12.78
C PRO A 24 21.81 -5.57 -11.27
N VAL A 25 20.96 -4.65 -10.84
CA VAL A 25 20.50 -4.59 -9.45
C VAL A 25 19.44 -5.67 -9.29
N THR A 26 19.87 -6.93 -9.12
CA THR A 26 19.03 -7.98 -8.53
C THR A 26 19.27 -7.96 -7.02
N PRO A 27 18.28 -7.61 -6.19
CA PRO A 27 18.42 -7.73 -4.74
C PRO A 27 18.56 -9.21 -4.37
N ASP A 28 19.66 -9.56 -3.72
CA ASP A 28 19.88 -10.85 -3.06
C ASP A 28 18.98 -10.92 -1.80
N PRO A 29 18.10 -11.94 -1.65
CA PRO A 29 17.10 -11.97 -0.57
C PRO A 29 17.66 -12.46 0.78
N ALA A 30 18.94 -12.79 0.91
CA ALA A 30 19.49 -13.32 2.14
C ALA A 30 20.60 -12.43 2.73
N ARG A 31 20.23 -11.68 3.78
CA ARG A 31 21.04 -10.77 4.62
C ARG A 31 21.04 -9.32 4.15
N ASP A 32 20.18 -8.52 4.80
CA ASP A 32 20.59 -7.28 5.45
C ASP A 32 19.44 -6.70 6.28
N SER A 33 19.65 -6.53 7.59
CA SER A 33 18.96 -5.52 8.39
C SER A 33 19.98 -4.43 8.69
N PRO A 34 19.72 -3.21 8.22
CA PRO A 34 19.43 -2.13 9.16
C PRO A 34 18.32 -1.20 8.64
N THR A 35 17.20 -1.19 9.37
CA THR A 35 16.32 -0.03 9.65
C THR A 35 16.18 1.05 8.56
N ASN A 36 15.53 0.70 7.43
CA ASN A 36 14.48 1.46 6.71
C ASN A 36 14.10 0.68 5.44
N THR A 37 13.77 -0.60 5.60
CA THR A 37 13.34 -1.45 4.48
C THR A 37 11.92 -1.10 4.09
N ILE A 38 11.71 -0.90 2.79
CA ILE A 38 10.37 -0.75 2.23
C ILE A 38 9.98 -2.12 1.69
N GLN A 39 8.99 -2.75 2.31
CA GLN A 39 8.40 -3.97 1.79
C GLN A 39 7.29 -3.57 0.82
N ILE A 40 7.36 -4.08 -0.39
CA ILE A 40 6.46 -3.70 -1.48
C ILE A 40 6.01 -4.97 -2.19
N SER A 41 4.72 -5.04 -2.50
CA SER A 41 4.22 -6.02 -3.47
C SER A 41 3.04 -5.44 -4.23
N TRP A 42 2.88 -5.95 -5.45
CA TRP A 42 1.81 -5.58 -6.34
C TRP A 42 1.29 -6.84 -7.04
N SER A 43 0.03 -6.80 -7.43
CA SER A 43 -0.60 -7.81 -8.29
C SER A 43 -1.31 -7.13 -9.44
N HIS A 44 -1.25 -7.76 -10.61
CA HIS A 44 -1.97 -7.36 -11.82
C HIS A 44 -2.68 -8.59 -12.36
N THR A 45 -4.01 -8.50 -12.39
CA THR A 45 -4.86 -9.59 -12.85
C THR A 45 -5.66 -9.13 -14.05
N THR A 46 -5.44 -9.77 -15.18
CA THR A 46 -6.29 -9.60 -16.36
C THR A 46 -7.43 -10.61 -16.32
N ARG A 47 -8.66 -10.13 -16.40
CA ARG A 47 -9.87 -10.94 -16.46
C ARG A 47 -10.16 -11.38 -17.88
N SER A 48 -10.94 -12.46 -18.04
CA SER A 48 -11.33 -13.01 -19.35
C SER A 48 -12.11 -12.02 -20.22
N ASN A 49 -12.77 -11.03 -19.62
CA ASN A 49 -13.46 -9.93 -20.30
C ASN A 49 -12.56 -8.72 -20.60
N GLY A 50 -11.23 -8.85 -20.43
CA GLY A 50 -10.25 -7.80 -20.73
C GLY A 50 -10.08 -6.74 -19.64
N TYR A 51 -10.86 -6.81 -18.56
CA TYR A 51 -10.68 -5.91 -17.43
C TYR A 51 -9.42 -6.22 -16.62
N VAL A 52 -8.87 -5.19 -15.99
CA VAL A 52 -7.68 -5.28 -15.15
C VAL A 52 -8.03 -4.97 -13.70
N ASP A 53 -7.47 -5.76 -12.79
CA ASP A 53 -7.36 -5.48 -11.36
C ASP A 53 -5.89 -5.28 -10.99
N ASP A 54 -5.53 -4.07 -10.59
CA ASP A 54 -4.24 -3.78 -9.98
C ASP A 54 -4.43 -3.59 -8.47
N THR A 55 -3.58 -4.25 -7.68
CA THR A 55 -3.49 -4.02 -6.24
C THR A 55 -2.05 -3.79 -5.85
N TRP A 56 -1.84 -2.77 -5.01
CA TRP A 56 -0.52 -2.39 -4.53
C TRP A 56 -0.57 -2.31 -3.01
N TRP A 57 0.52 -2.69 -2.36
CA TRP A 57 0.76 -2.34 -0.98
C TRP A 57 2.24 -2.10 -0.74
N ALA A 58 2.51 -1.24 0.24
CA ALA A 58 3.84 -1.11 0.78
C ALA A 58 3.77 -0.77 2.27
N THR A 59 4.74 -1.30 3.00
CA THR A 59 5.04 -0.89 4.38
C THR A 59 6.45 -0.33 4.43
N ARG A 60 6.64 0.69 5.25
CA ARG A 60 7.94 1.29 5.51
C ARG A 60 8.20 1.15 7.00
N ASP A 61 9.24 0.40 7.33
CA ASP A 61 9.68 0.28 8.71
C ASP A 61 10.12 1.65 9.21
N ARG A 62 9.43 2.18 10.22
CA ARG A 62 9.90 3.40 10.87
C ARG A 62 11.15 3.03 11.65
N CYS A 63 12.28 3.60 11.25
CA CYS A 63 13.35 3.92 12.19
C CYS A 63 12.72 4.70 13.36
N ALA A 64 12.55 4.06 14.51
CA ALA A 64 12.26 4.73 15.77
C ALA A 64 13.59 4.84 16.52
N PRO A 65 14.35 5.94 16.35
CA PRO A 65 15.66 6.03 16.98
C PRO A 65 15.48 6.36 18.46
N ASP A 66 15.94 5.47 19.34
CA ASP A 66 15.87 5.68 20.79
C ASP A 66 17.06 6.52 21.30
N TYR A 67 18.10 6.74 20.50
CA TYR A 67 19.24 7.60 20.83
C TYR A 67 19.96 8.21 19.62
N LEU A 68 20.78 9.24 19.86
CA LEU A 68 21.39 10.11 18.84
C LEU A 68 22.25 9.38 17.78
N GLY A 69 22.89 8.25 18.15
CA GLY A 69 23.69 7.45 17.22
C GLY A 69 22.83 6.74 16.16
N GLU A 70 21.65 6.22 16.54
CA GLU A 70 20.69 5.63 15.61
C GLU A 70 20.06 6.68 14.71
N ARG A 71 19.84 7.92 15.18
CA ARG A 71 19.33 9.01 14.33
C ARG A 71 20.23 9.26 13.12
N LEU A 72 21.55 9.29 13.32
CA LEU A 72 22.52 9.54 12.26
C LEU A 72 22.59 8.39 11.23
N LEU A 73 22.43 7.15 11.69
CA LEU A 73 22.36 5.97 10.81
C LEU A 73 21.03 5.92 10.04
N CYS A 74 19.92 6.23 10.71
CA CYS A 74 18.60 6.36 10.10
C CYS A 74 18.53 7.47 9.04
N ASP A 75 19.27 8.57 9.21
CA ASP A 75 19.33 9.66 8.23
C ASP A 75 20.05 9.24 6.93
N ALA A 76 21.17 8.53 7.05
CA ALA A 76 21.95 8.04 5.90
C ALA A 76 21.19 6.94 5.13
N VAL A 77 20.62 5.96 5.83
CA VAL A 77 19.81 4.89 5.22
C VAL A 77 18.47 5.44 4.70
N GLY A 78 17.87 6.39 5.42
CA GLY A 78 16.67 7.10 4.98
C GLY A 78 16.88 7.87 3.67
N LEU A 79 18.09 8.37 3.39
CA LEU A 79 18.39 9.04 2.12
C LEU A 79 18.31 8.08 0.92
N LEU A 80 18.80 6.85 1.06
CA LEU A 80 18.77 5.81 0.02
C LEU A 80 17.38 5.21 -0.14
N ALA A 81 16.65 4.97 0.97
CA ALA A 81 15.27 4.53 0.91
C ALA A 81 14.35 5.59 0.26
N ARG A 82 14.65 6.89 0.42
CA ARG A 82 13.87 7.98 -0.20
C ARG A 82 13.92 8.00 -1.72
N THR A 83 15.03 7.59 -2.35
CA THR A 83 15.13 7.62 -3.83
C THR A 83 14.32 6.49 -4.46
N THR A 84 14.41 5.26 -3.93
CA THR A 84 13.57 4.13 -4.35
C THR A 84 12.10 4.36 -4.03
N SER A 85 11.80 4.97 -2.87
CA SER A 85 10.46 5.43 -2.51
C SER A 85 9.88 6.38 -3.53
N ARG A 86 10.62 7.41 -3.96
CA ARG A 86 10.09 8.42 -4.90
C ARG A 86 9.73 7.81 -6.24
N THR A 87 10.55 6.91 -6.75
CA THR A 87 10.24 6.19 -8.01
C THR A 87 8.99 5.32 -7.86
N PHE A 88 8.86 4.63 -6.72
CA PHE A 88 7.67 3.87 -6.40
C PHE A 88 6.43 4.76 -6.25
N GLU A 89 6.51 5.83 -5.45
CA GLU A 89 5.41 6.75 -5.15
C GLU A 89 4.89 7.41 -6.42
N VAL A 90 5.80 7.82 -7.31
CA VAL A 90 5.43 8.34 -8.64
C VAL A 90 4.72 7.27 -9.45
N LYS A 91 5.29 6.06 -9.55
CA LYS A 91 4.70 4.96 -10.32
C LYS A 91 3.31 4.59 -9.78
N MET A 92 3.17 4.36 -8.48
CA MET A 92 1.88 4.05 -7.86
C MET A 92 0.88 5.20 -8.02
N SER A 93 1.31 6.45 -7.84
CA SER A 93 0.43 7.62 -8.04
C SER A 93 -0.05 7.76 -9.49
N GLN A 94 0.79 7.37 -10.45
CA GLN A 94 0.47 7.32 -11.88
C GLN A 94 -0.43 6.14 -12.21
N ASP A 95 -0.01 4.91 -11.90
CA ASP A 95 -0.71 3.66 -12.22
C ASP A 95 -2.07 3.59 -11.50
N MET A 96 -2.10 3.99 -10.23
CA MET A 96 -3.34 3.98 -9.43
C MET A 96 -4.14 5.25 -9.60
N GLY A 97 -3.58 6.31 -10.19
CA GLY A 97 -4.29 7.56 -10.41
C GLY A 97 -4.70 8.28 -9.11
N LEU A 98 -3.99 8.07 -7.99
CA LEU A 98 -4.26 8.71 -6.71
C LEU A 98 -3.00 9.35 -6.11
N PRO A 99 -3.04 10.62 -5.67
CA PRO A 99 -1.88 11.26 -5.07
C PRO A 99 -1.55 10.63 -3.70
N LEU A 100 -0.27 10.52 -3.39
CA LEU A 100 0.23 9.96 -2.14
C LEU A 100 0.86 11.06 -1.30
N ALA A 101 0.42 11.19 -0.05
CA ALA A 101 1.05 12.11 0.88
C ALA A 101 2.45 11.62 1.23
N ASP A 102 3.41 12.54 1.34
CA ASP A 102 4.78 12.22 1.74
C ASP A 102 4.83 11.58 3.15
N ARG A 103 5.96 10.92 3.44
CA ARG A 103 6.29 10.34 4.76
C ARG A 103 5.31 9.28 5.26
N TRP A 104 4.70 8.50 4.38
CA TRP A 104 3.84 7.37 4.77
C TRP A 104 4.62 6.23 5.45
N GLY A 105 3.93 5.49 6.33
CA GLY A 105 4.40 4.25 6.96
C GLY A 105 3.72 3.00 6.39
N LEU A 106 2.49 3.15 5.91
CA LEU A 106 1.76 2.09 5.22
C LEU A 106 0.94 2.71 4.10
N MET A 107 0.85 2.01 2.98
CA MET A 107 -0.13 2.32 1.97
C MET A 107 -0.63 1.07 1.27
N THR A 108 -1.86 1.15 0.82
CA THR A 108 -2.44 0.21 -0.13
C THR A 108 -3.19 0.98 -1.21
N ALA A 109 -3.35 0.38 -2.37
CA ALA A 109 -4.25 0.89 -3.38
C ALA A 109 -4.84 -0.23 -4.23
N LYS A 110 -6.01 0.05 -4.79
CA LYS A 110 -6.69 -0.81 -5.74
C LYS A 110 -7.19 -0.02 -6.94
N ASN A 111 -7.05 -0.60 -8.12
CA ASN A 111 -7.61 -0.10 -9.36
C ASN A 111 -8.30 -1.29 -10.02
N SER A 112 -9.59 -1.44 -9.75
CA SER A 112 -10.44 -2.47 -10.32
C SER A 112 -11.41 -1.86 -11.31
N PRO A 113 -12.24 -2.68 -11.97
CA PRO A 113 -13.31 -2.17 -12.83
C PRO A 113 -14.37 -1.34 -12.07
N PHE A 114 -14.48 -1.51 -10.75
CA PHE A 114 -15.55 -0.92 -9.94
C PHE A 114 -15.08 0.22 -9.05
N ILE A 115 -13.81 0.21 -8.64
CA ILE A 115 -13.26 1.21 -7.72
C ILE A 115 -11.82 1.52 -8.06
N ARG A 116 -11.44 2.77 -7.85
CA ARG A 116 -10.06 3.19 -7.67
C ARG A 116 -9.93 3.69 -6.23
N SER A 117 -9.09 3.07 -5.41
CA SER A 117 -8.96 3.39 -3.99
C SER A 117 -7.51 3.41 -3.53
N ALA A 118 -7.24 4.21 -2.50
CA ALA A 118 -5.98 4.21 -1.77
C ALA A 118 -6.26 4.38 -0.27
N HIS A 119 -5.47 3.69 0.53
CA HIS A 119 -5.36 3.86 1.96
C HIS A 119 -3.92 4.25 2.28
N VAL A 120 -3.71 5.33 3.02
CA VAL A 120 -2.38 5.84 3.37
C VAL A 120 -2.32 6.20 4.84
N GLU A 121 -1.33 5.66 5.55
CA GLU A 121 -1.02 6.04 6.92
C GLU A 121 0.23 6.93 6.96
N THR A 122 0.10 8.15 7.47
CA THR A 122 1.20 9.13 7.52
C THR A 122 1.28 9.82 8.89
N PRO A 123 2.48 10.15 9.42
CA PRO A 123 2.59 10.88 10.67
C PRO A 123 2.20 12.36 10.54
N LEU A 124 2.02 12.87 9.31
CA LEU A 124 1.61 14.24 9.05
C LEU A 124 0.26 14.56 9.72
N GLY A 125 0.10 15.79 10.21
CA GLY A 125 -1.16 16.26 10.81
C GLY A 125 -2.31 16.31 9.81
N LEU A 126 -3.55 16.19 10.31
CA LEU A 126 -4.76 16.09 9.48
C LEU A 126 -4.92 17.27 8.52
N GLU A 127 -4.73 18.51 9.00
CA GLU A 127 -4.83 19.72 8.18
C GLU A 127 -3.85 19.71 6.99
N ALA A 128 -2.60 19.31 7.24
CA ALA A 128 -1.57 19.23 6.20
C ALA A 128 -1.92 18.16 5.15
N VAL A 129 -2.44 17.00 5.58
CA VAL A 129 -2.87 15.93 4.69
C VAL A 129 -4.09 16.36 3.87
N LEU A 130 -5.07 17.02 4.49
CA LEU A 130 -6.24 17.55 3.81
C LEU A 130 -5.87 18.60 2.75
N GLY A 131 -5.02 19.56 3.12
CA GLY A 131 -4.52 20.58 2.18
C GLY A 131 -3.77 19.98 1.00
N PHE A 132 -2.95 18.95 1.25
CA PHE A 132 -2.28 18.19 0.20
C PHE A 132 -3.27 17.56 -0.77
N TYR A 133 -4.25 16.80 -0.27
CA TYR A 133 -5.21 16.11 -1.15
C TYR A 133 -6.08 17.09 -1.93
N ARG A 134 -6.58 18.16 -1.31
CA ARG A 134 -7.34 19.20 -2.03
C ARG A 134 -6.55 19.76 -3.21
N ALA A 135 -5.33 20.22 -2.97
CA ALA A 135 -4.47 20.79 -4.02
C ALA A 135 -4.08 19.75 -5.09
N ALA A 136 -3.83 18.51 -4.70
CA ALA A 136 -3.43 17.46 -5.63
C ALA A 136 -4.59 16.96 -6.50
N LEU A 137 -5.80 16.89 -5.95
CA LEU A 137 -7.01 16.45 -6.65
C LEU A 137 -7.60 17.55 -7.53
N GLU A 138 -7.56 18.81 -7.09
CA GLU A 138 -7.93 19.96 -7.93
C GLU A 138 -7.09 20.03 -9.21
N LYS A 139 -5.78 19.82 -9.10
CA LYS A 139 -4.86 19.74 -10.25
C LYS A 139 -5.18 18.58 -11.22
N ARG A 140 -5.90 17.56 -10.75
CA ARG A 140 -6.41 16.44 -11.57
C ARG A 140 -7.81 16.70 -12.13
N GLY A 141 -8.34 17.91 -11.97
CA GLY A 141 -9.67 18.30 -12.45
C GLY A 141 -10.81 17.81 -11.58
N TRP A 142 -10.54 17.38 -10.33
CA TRP A 142 -11.59 16.97 -9.41
C TRP A 142 -12.19 18.21 -8.75
N THR A 143 -13.50 18.24 -8.65
CA THR A 143 -14.23 19.36 -8.04
C THR A 143 -14.71 18.94 -6.66
N GLU A 144 -14.30 19.65 -5.61
CA GLU A 144 -14.85 19.44 -4.26
C GLU A 144 -16.33 19.83 -4.24
N ASN A 145 -17.16 18.96 -3.67
CA ASN A 145 -18.59 19.22 -3.48
C ASN A 145 -18.82 20.00 -2.18
N ASP A 146 -19.93 20.74 -2.13
CA ASP A 146 -20.39 21.35 -0.87
C ASP A 146 -20.67 20.29 0.20
N GLY A 147 -20.56 20.69 1.47
CA GLY A 147 -20.88 19.82 2.62
C GLY A 147 -19.69 19.01 3.16
N ALA A 148 -18.46 19.43 2.86
CA ALA A 148 -17.27 18.90 3.53
C ALA A 148 -17.40 19.02 5.06
N VAL A 149 -17.20 17.91 5.76
CA VAL A 149 -17.13 17.88 7.23
C VAL A 149 -15.67 17.92 7.61
N VAL A 150 -15.23 18.94 8.34
CA VAL A 150 -13.85 19.08 8.81
C VAL A 150 -13.86 19.38 10.31
N GLU A 151 -13.36 18.43 11.08
CA GLU A 151 -13.23 18.44 12.53
C GLU A 151 -11.75 18.33 12.91
N ALA A 152 -11.42 18.43 14.20
CA ALA A 152 -10.02 18.42 14.66
C ALA A 152 -9.30 17.09 14.35
N ASP A 153 -10.02 15.98 14.41
CA ASP A 153 -9.51 14.61 14.26
C ASP A 153 -10.12 13.88 13.06
N ARG A 154 -10.97 14.53 12.26
CA ARG A 154 -11.66 13.91 11.14
C ARG A 154 -11.92 14.88 10.00
N ALA A 155 -11.83 14.41 8.77
CA ALA A 155 -12.37 15.12 7.61
C ALA A 155 -13.05 14.17 6.63
N VAL A 156 -14.18 14.58 6.05
CA VAL A 156 -14.87 13.84 5.00
C VAL A 156 -15.22 14.83 3.89
N VAL A 157 -14.67 14.59 2.71
CA VAL A 157 -14.80 15.47 1.55
C VAL A 157 -15.23 14.66 0.34
N ALA A 158 -16.34 15.05 -0.27
CA ALA A 158 -16.81 14.45 -1.51
C ALA A 158 -16.28 15.24 -2.71
N PHE A 159 -15.95 14.52 -3.78
CA PHE A 159 -15.48 15.10 -5.03
C PHE A 159 -16.30 14.58 -6.22
N THR A 160 -16.52 15.46 -7.19
CA THR A 160 -17.01 15.11 -8.53
C THR A 160 -15.83 14.97 -9.48
N THR A 161 -15.83 13.88 -10.27
CA THR A 161 -14.79 13.56 -11.26
C THR A 161 -15.44 13.09 -12.56
N SER A 162 -14.68 13.02 -13.66
CA SER A 162 -15.16 12.46 -14.93
C SER A 162 -15.54 10.98 -14.84
N ASP A 163 -14.89 10.24 -13.93
CA ASP A 163 -14.98 8.79 -13.85
C ASP A 163 -16.05 8.34 -12.84
N GLY A 164 -16.62 9.27 -12.06
CA GLY A 164 -17.64 9.01 -11.06
C GLY A 164 -17.43 9.78 -9.75
N PRO A 165 -18.29 9.55 -8.74
CA PRO A 165 -18.17 10.20 -7.45
C PRO A 165 -16.96 9.65 -6.68
N ALA A 166 -16.27 10.54 -5.99
CA ALA A 166 -15.16 10.21 -5.12
C ALA A 166 -15.35 10.73 -3.69
N LEU A 167 -14.72 10.08 -2.74
CA LEU A 167 -14.77 10.38 -1.32
C LEU A 167 -13.35 10.31 -0.74
N LEU A 168 -12.95 11.37 -0.06
CA LEU A 168 -11.78 11.41 0.81
C LEU A 168 -12.26 11.37 2.26
N ARG A 169 -11.80 10.38 3.03
CA ARG A 169 -11.99 10.31 4.48
C ARG A 169 -10.62 10.35 5.16
N LEU A 170 -10.44 11.30 6.06
CA LEU A 170 -9.26 11.45 6.89
C LEU A 170 -9.66 11.21 8.35
N VAL A 171 -8.86 10.42 9.06
CA VAL A 171 -9.02 10.20 10.50
C VAL A 171 -7.66 10.34 11.16
N ARG A 172 -7.59 11.11 12.24
CA ARG A 172 -6.42 11.21 13.10
C ARG A 172 -6.55 10.18 14.22
N GLN A 173 -5.56 9.29 14.31
CA GLN A 173 -5.44 8.29 15.38
C GLN A 173 -4.03 8.41 15.96
N ASP A 174 -3.95 8.79 17.23
CA ASP A 174 -2.70 9.08 17.92
C ASP A 174 -1.81 10.07 17.13
N HIS A 175 -0.65 9.60 16.68
CA HIS A 175 0.32 10.35 15.91
C HIS A 175 0.27 10.10 14.40
N THR A 176 -0.76 9.39 13.93
CA THR A 176 -0.93 9.01 12.52
C THR A 176 -2.24 9.56 11.98
N THR A 177 -2.19 10.14 10.79
CA THR A 177 -3.37 10.45 9.99
C THR A 177 -3.54 9.34 8.96
N ILE A 178 -4.72 8.76 8.94
CA ILE A 178 -5.15 7.78 7.95
C ILE A 178 -5.94 8.52 6.88
N ALA A 179 -5.58 8.31 5.62
CA ALA A 179 -6.28 8.85 4.47
C ALA A 179 -6.84 7.71 3.60
N ASP A 180 -8.16 7.62 3.54
CA ASP A 180 -8.89 6.75 2.62
C ASP A 180 -9.43 7.60 1.46
N LEU A 181 -8.93 7.36 0.26
CA LEU A 181 -9.43 7.99 -0.96
C LEU A 181 -10.07 6.92 -1.83
N ALA A 182 -11.31 7.15 -2.27
CA ALA A 182 -12.05 6.21 -3.11
C ALA A 182 -12.80 6.92 -4.22
N LEU A 183 -12.71 6.41 -5.43
CA LEU A 183 -13.49 6.81 -6.60
C LEU A 183 -14.26 5.60 -7.10
N ARG A 184 -15.59 5.70 -7.10
CA ARG A 184 -16.46 4.66 -7.64
C ARG A 184 -16.58 4.83 -9.15
N LYS A 185 -16.30 3.75 -9.87
CA LYS A 185 -16.40 3.72 -11.33
C LYS A 185 -17.82 3.35 -11.77
N PRO A 186 -18.20 3.63 -13.03
CA PRO A 186 -19.58 3.41 -13.50
C PRO A 186 -19.95 1.94 -13.62
N LEU A 187 -18.96 1.04 -13.73
CA LEU A 187 -19.23 -0.38 -13.83
C LEU A 187 -19.82 -0.89 -12.51
N ALA A 188 -20.95 -1.59 -12.61
CA ALA A 188 -21.60 -2.15 -11.44
C ALA A 188 -20.74 -3.26 -10.83
N ALA A 189 -20.40 -3.13 -9.54
CA ALA A 189 -19.79 -4.21 -8.78
C ALA A 189 -20.61 -5.49 -8.88
N THR A 190 -19.94 -6.63 -9.04
CA THR A 190 -20.58 -7.95 -8.98
C THR A 190 -21.24 -8.13 -7.61
N ALA A 191 -22.27 -8.97 -7.55
CA ALA A 191 -22.94 -9.29 -6.29
C ALA A 191 -21.97 -9.89 -5.25
N LEU A 192 -20.82 -10.41 -5.69
CA LEU A 192 -19.81 -11.07 -4.87
C LEU A 192 -19.14 -10.13 -3.86
N ILE A 193 -18.80 -8.92 -4.31
CA ILE A 193 -18.11 -7.91 -3.48
C ILE A 193 -19.02 -6.80 -3.00
N ARG A 194 -20.30 -6.80 -3.41
CA ARG A 194 -21.26 -5.79 -2.95
C ARG A 194 -21.76 -6.15 -1.55
N PRO A 195 -21.63 -5.27 -0.56
CA PRO A 195 -22.19 -5.52 0.77
C PRO A 195 -23.71 -5.40 0.73
N ALA A 196 -24.39 -5.93 1.75
CA ALA A 196 -25.81 -5.66 1.91
C ALA A 196 -26.06 -4.15 2.09
N PRO A 197 -27.20 -3.62 1.61
CA PRO A 197 -27.51 -2.20 1.76
C PRO A 197 -27.39 -1.72 3.21
N GLY A 198 -26.64 -0.65 3.43
CA GLY A 198 -26.42 -0.07 4.77
C GLY A 198 -25.37 -0.80 5.60
N GLN A 199 -24.80 -1.90 5.13
CA GLN A 199 -23.77 -2.66 5.83
C GLN A 199 -22.38 -2.46 5.24
N VAL A 200 -21.39 -2.96 5.96
CA VAL A 200 -19.99 -3.07 5.56
C VAL A 200 -19.67 -4.56 5.43
N ARG A 201 -18.87 -4.94 4.44
CA ARG A 201 -18.30 -6.29 4.35
C ARG A 201 -16.79 -6.27 4.51
N LEU A 202 -16.28 -7.07 5.43
CA LEU A 202 -14.85 -7.35 5.56
C LEU A 202 -14.54 -8.74 4.99
N LEU A 203 -13.50 -8.81 4.17
CA LEU A 203 -12.93 -10.03 3.62
C LEU A 203 -11.53 -10.21 4.21
N LEU A 204 -11.32 -11.30 4.93
CA LEU A 204 -10.07 -11.53 5.64
C LEU A 204 -9.14 -12.45 4.87
N GLY A 205 -7.84 -12.17 4.90
CA GLY A 205 -6.84 -13.09 4.36
C GLY A 205 -5.46 -12.88 4.96
N ASN A 206 -4.56 -13.80 4.63
CA ASN A 206 -3.20 -13.85 5.16
C ASN A 206 -2.22 -14.03 4.00
N LYS A 207 -1.27 -13.09 3.84
CA LYS A 207 -0.20 -13.19 2.84
C LYS A 207 1.09 -13.82 3.38
N MET A 208 1.09 -14.20 4.66
CA MET A 208 2.27 -14.68 5.35
C MET A 208 2.38 -16.20 5.31
N ASP A 209 3.63 -16.66 5.43
CA ASP A 209 3.99 -18.07 5.52
C ASP A 209 3.62 -18.67 6.89
N GLU A 210 3.42 -17.80 7.89
CA GLU A 210 2.91 -18.16 9.21
C GLU A 210 1.40 -17.95 9.27
N ALA A 211 0.74 -18.74 10.12
CA ALA A 211 -0.67 -18.55 10.39
C ALA A 211 -0.88 -17.32 11.30
N ALA A 212 -2.05 -16.69 11.20
CA ALA A 212 -2.35 -15.44 11.89
C ALA A 212 -3.74 -15.44 12.52
N ASP A 213 -3.90 -14.71 13.62
CA ASP A 213 -5.18 -14.43 14.24
C ASP A 213 -5.60 -12.99 13.95
N ILE A 214 -6.79 -12.83 13.37
CA ILE A 214 -7.42 -11.53 13.19
C ILE A 214 -8.62 -11.46 14.12
N THR A 215 -8.63 -10.45 15.00
CA THR A 215 -9.77 -10.12 15.84
C THR A 215 -10.45 -8.86 15.33
N VAL A 216 -11.73 -8.97 14.99
CA VAL A 216 -12.60 -7.83 14.64
C VAL A 216 -13.91 -7.97 15.39
N ASN A 217 -14.36 -6.91 16.05
CA ASN A 217 -15.62 -6.90 16.80
C ASN A 217 -15.71 -8.09 17.79
N GLU A 218 -14.64 -8.28 18.58
CA GLU A 218 -14.48 -9.36 19.58
C GLU A 218 -14.47 -10.80 18.99
N ARG A 219 -14.61 -10.95 17.68
CA ARG A 219 -14.53 -12.23 16.98
C ARG A 219 -13.12 -12.46 16.50
N THR A 220 -12.48 -13.51 17.01
CA THR A 220 -11.16 -13.96 16.55
C THR A 220 -11.31 -15.03 15.47
N ILE A 221 -10.59 -14.86 14.36
CA ILE A 221 -10.54 -15.79 13.24
C ILE A 221 -9.09 -16.16 12.98
N ARG A 222 -8.80 -17.46 13.10
CA ARG A 222 -7.52 -18.07 12.76
C ARG A 222 -7.44 -18.27 11.25
N LEU A 223 -6.44 -17.67 10.63
CA LEU A 223 -6.10 -17.81 9.22
C LEU A 223 -4.86 -18.68 9.10
N ALA A 224 -4.95 -19.75 8.31
CA ALA A 224 -3.76 -20.51 7.93
C ALA A 224 -2.80 -19.64 7.09
N ALA A 225 -1.56 -20.09 6.95
CA ALA A 225 -0.62 -19.51 5.99
C ALA A 225 -1.28 -19.42 4.60
N HIS A 226 -1.10 -18.30 3.91
CA HIS A 226 -1.68 -18.03 2.59
C HIS A 226 -3.22 -18.09 2.47
N ALA A 227 -3.96 -18.20 3.57
CA ALA A 227 -5.41 -18.28 3.54
C ALA A 227 -6.01 -17.00 2.93
N GLY A 228 -6.64 -17.10 1.76
CA GLY A 228 -7.23 -15.94 1.09
C GLY A 228 -6.21 -14.90 0.59
N GLU A 229 -4.93 -15.25 0.41
CA GLU A 229 -3.88 -14.30 -0.01
C GLU A 229 -4.20 -13.54 -1.32
N LYS A 230 -5.03 -14.16 -2.18
CA LYS A 230 -5.46 -13.65 -3.48
C LYS A 230 -6.77 -12.87 -3.44
N LEU A 231 -7.37 -12.66 -2.27
CA LEU A 231 -8.72 -12.05 -2.18
C LEU A 231 -8.79 -10.65 -2.79
N VAL A 232 -7.66 -9.95 -2.87
CA VAL A 232 -7.56 -8.60 -3.42
C VAL A 232 -7.25 -8.59 -4.93
N ASP A 233 -6.89 -9.74 -5.50
CA ASP A 233 -6.50 -9.87 -6.90
C ASP A 233 -7.71 -9.85 -7.84
N SER A 234 -8.85 -10.37 -7.40
CA SER A 234 -10.13 -10.31 -8.15
C SER A 234 -11.35 -10.49 -7.23
N ASP A 235 -12.53 -10.11 -7.71
CA ASP A 235 -13.80 -10.42 -7.04
C ASP A 235 -14.12 -11.92 -7.04
N ASP A 236 -13.71 -12.67 -8.06
CA ASP A 236 -13.83 -14.14 -8.08
C ASP A 236 -13.02 -14.79 -6.94
N ALA A 237 -11.90 -14.19 -6.54
CA ALA A 237 -11.11 -14.68 -5.41
C ALA A 237 -11.81 -14.41 -4.08
N ALA A 238 -12.55 -13.30 -3.96
CA ALA A 238 -13.36 -12.99 -2.79
C ALA A 238 -14.50 -14.00 -2.57
N ASP A 239 -15.11 -14.51 -3.65
CA ASP A 239 -16.17 -15.52 -3.55
C ASP A 239 -15.68 -16.86 -2.97
N LYS A 240 -14.47 -17.26 -3.36
CA LYS A 240 -13.83 -18.50 -2.91
C LYS A 240 -13.45 -18.53 -1.43
N LEU A 241 -13.56 -17.40 -0.73
CA LEU A 241 -13.33 -17.35 0.71
C LEU A 241 -14.42 -18.14 1.45
N PRO A 242 -14.06 -18.91 2.49
CA PRO A 242 -15.05 -19.50 3.37
C PRO A 242 -15.83 -18.41 4.12
N ASP A 243 -17.06 -18.72 4.53
CA ASP A 243 -17.93 -17.77 5.25
C ASP A 243 -17.31 -17.27 6.57
N SER A 244 -16.42 -18.06 7.17
CA SER A 244 -15.66 -17.64 8.35
C SER A 244 -14.73 -16.44 8.09
N GLN A 245 -14.31 -16.22 6.83
CA GLN A 245 -13.47 -15.10 6.39
C GLN A 245 -14.27 -13.92 5.81
N LYS A 246 -15.61 -14.00 5.84
CA LYS A 246 -16.53 -12.95 5.39
C LYS A 246 -17.28 -12.44 6.62
N ILE A 247 -17.07 -11.18 6.99
CA ILE A 247 -17.75 -10.55 8.13
C ILE A 247 -18.59 -9.38 7.63
N ASP A 248 -19.89 -9.43 7.88
CA ASP A 248 -20.75 -8.27 7.68
C ASP A 248 -20.83 -7.47 9.00
N LEU A 249 -20.64 -6.16 8.91
CA LEU A 249 -20.61 -5.21 10.01
C LEU A 249 -21.58 -4.05 9.76
N LEU A 250 -21.94 -3.35 10.83
CA LEU A 250 -22.56 -2.03 10.70
C LEU A 250 -21.49 -0.98 10.39
N PRO A 251 -21.85 0.19 9.85
CA PRO A 251 -20.94 1.32 9.75
C PRO A 251 -20.49 1.77 11.14
N GLY A 252 -19.20 2.09 11.29
CA GLY A 252 -18.66 2.50 12.58
C GLY A 252 -17.14 2.38 12.68
N LYS A 253 -16.63 2.61 13.90
CA LYS A 253 -15.21 2.43 14.25
C LYS A 253 -15.05 1.09 14.94
N TYR A 254 -14.09 0.30 14.48
CA TYR A 254 -13.78 -1.02 15.03
C TYR A 254 -12.31 -1.12 15.39
N ARG A 255 -12.03 -1.71 16.55
CA ARG A 255 -10.67 -2.11 16.90
C ARG A 255 -10.35 -3.43 16.20
N ILE A 256 -9.29 -3.43 15.42
CA ILE A 256 -8.74 -4.60 14.76
C ILE A 256 -7.48 -4.98 15.51
N THR A 257 -7.39 -6.25 15.91
CA THR A 257 -6.16 -6.83 16.45
C THR A 257 -5.66 -7.90 15.50
N LEU A 258 -4.38 -7.85 15.19
CA LEU A 258 -3.74 -8.75 14.26
C LEU A 258 -2.50 -9.35 14.90
N GLN A 259 -2.45 -10.67 15.01
CA GLN A 259 -1.35 -11.39 15.64
C GLN A 259 -0.85 -12.47 14.69
N LEU A 260 0.31 -12.25 14.10
CA LEU A 260 1.05 -13.27 13.38
C LEU A 260 1.69 -14.23 14.40
N GLU A 261 1.69 -15.52 14.11
CA GLU A 261 2.33 -16.52 14.97
C GLU A 261 3.81 -16.17 15.21
N GLY A 262 4.22 -16.17 16.49
CA GLY A 262 5.58 -15.77 16.88
C GLY A 262 5.84 -14.25 16.93
N SER A 263 4.84 -13.40 16.63
CA SER A 263 4.95 -11.94 16.67
C SER A 263 4.05 -11.30 17.73
N ALA A 264 4.36 -10.06 18.10
CA ALA A 264 3.49 -9.26 18.95
C ALA A 264 2.18 -8.89 18.23
N ALA A 265 1.08 -8.86 18.97
CA ALA A 265 -0.19 -8.42 18.44
C ALA A 265 -0.14 -6.92 18.09
N GLN A 266 -0.53 -6.58 16.87
CA GLN A 266 -0.71 -5.20 16.42
C GLN A 266 -2.18 -4.81 16.54
N GLN A 267 -2.45 -3.58 16.97
CA GLN A 267 -3.80 -3.06 17.10
C GLN A 267 -3.97 -1.79 16.27
N ARG A 268 -5.11 -1.67 15.59
CA ARG A 268 -5.49 -0.49 14.81
C ARG A 268 -6.97 -0.19 14.97
N GLU A 269 -7.33 1.09 14.92
CA GLU A 269 -8.72 1.48 14.75
C GLU A 269 -9.04 1.58 13.25
N PHE A 270 -10.19 1.05 12.87
CA PHE A 270 -10.63 1.00 11.49
C PHE A 270 -12.05 1.56 11.38
N GLU A 271 -12.18 2.73 10.74
CA GLU A 271 -13.47 3.36 10.47
C GLU A 271 -13.99 2.88 9.12
N VAL A 272 -15.22 2.37 9.10
CA VAL A 272 -15.90 1.88 7.90
C VAL A 272 -17.26 2.53 7.77
N ALA A 273 -17.67 2.81 6.53
CA ALA A 273 -18.95 3.46 6.23
C ALA A 273 -19.91 2.53 5.48
N ALA A 274 -21.19 2.89 5.47
CA ALA A 274 -22.21 2.10 4.80
C ALA A 274 -21.89 1.84 3.32
N ASN A 275 -22.23 0.64 2.87
CA ASN A 275 -22.05 0.18 1.50
C ASN A 275 -20.58 0.07 1.07
N GLU A 276 -19.67 -0.21 2.00
CA GLU A 276 -18.25 -0.45 1.74
C GLU A 276 -17.90 -1.93 1.82
N THR A 277 -16.97 -2.37 0.97
CA THR A 277 -16.31 -3.66 1.13
C THR A 277 -14.81 -3.46 1.24
N TRP A 278 -14.21 -4.08 2.24
CA TRP A 278 -12.79 -3.99 2.53
C TRP A 278 -12.16 -5.38 2.57
N GLY A 279 -11.03 -5.54 1.90
CA GLY A 279 -10.11 -6.63 2.14
C GLY A 279 -9.17 -6.25 3.28
N LEU A 280 -9.02 -7.10 4.27
CA LEU A 280 -8.04 -6.95 5.35
C LEU A 280 -7.07 -8.12 5.28
N LEU A 281 -5.88 -7.85 4.76
CA LEU A 281 -4.83 -8.84 4.62
C LEU A 281 -3.80 -8.71 5.74
N VAL A 282 -3.32 -9.86 6.23
CA VAL A 282 -2.11 -9.90 7.06
C VAL A 282 -0.90 -9.71 6.15
N GLY A 283 -0.15 -8.65 6.40
CA GLY A 283 1.10 -8.32 5.72
C GLY A 283 2.35 -8.62 6.56
N PRO A 284 3.53 -8.25 6.05
CA PRO A 284 4.80 -8.48 6.73
C PRO A 284 4.81 -7.95 8.16
N ALA A 285 5.49 -8.69 9.05
CA ALA A 285 5.57 -8.38 10.49
C ALA A 285 4.20 -8.23 11.18
N GLY A 286 3.13 -8.79 10.62
CA GLY A 286 1.77 -8.71 11.16
C GLY A 286 1.06 -7.37 10.87
N ALA A 287 1.57 -6.57 9.93
CA ALA A 287 0.94 -5.31 9.56
C ALA A 287 -0.45 -5.55 8.92
N PRO A 288 -1.51 -4.85 9.35
CA PRO A 288 -2.81 -4.90 8.67
C PRO A 288 -2.73 -4.15 7.34
N LEU A 289 -3.07 -4.82 6.24
CA LEU A 289 -3.14 -4.23 4.89
C LEU A 289 -4.62 -4.05 4.49
N PRO A 290 -5.28 -2.95 4.88
CA PRO A 290 -6.65 -2.66 4.48
C PRO A 290 -6.69 -2.22 3.01
N ILE A 291 -7.54 -2.83 2.19
CA ILE A 291 -7.71 -2.50 0.78
C ILE A 291 -9.20 -2.33 0.49
N ARG A 292 -9.62 -1.14 0.06
CA ARG A 292 -11.03 -0.91 -0.26
C ARG A 292 -11.38 -1.53 -1.61
N LEU A 293 -12.30 -2.48 -1.58
CA LEU A 293 -12.78 -3.25 -2.73
C LEU A 293 -14.05 -2.65 -3.34
N TYR A 294 -14.84 -1.89 -2.55
CA TYR A 294 -16.09 -1.23 -2.97
C TYR A 294 -16.48 -0.03 -2.10
#